data_AF-A0A8J6MEP0-F1
#
_entry.id   AF-A0A8J6MEP0-F1
#
_cell.length_a   1.000
_cell.length_b   1.000
_cell.length_c   1.000
_cell.angle_alpha   90.00
_cell.angle_beta   90.00
_cell.angle_gamma   90.00
#
_symmetry.space_group_name_H-M   'P 1'
#
loop_
_entity.id
_entity.type
_entity.pdbx_description
1 polymer ?
#
loop_
_entity_poly.entity_id
_entity_poly.type
_entity_poly.pdbx_seq_one_letter_code
_entity_poly.pdbx_strand_id
1 'polypeptide(L)' 'MRVVNPARPEWGVGQVQSVLGSRVTVNFENAGKLLINAALVVLDVLP' A
#
# COMPACT_ATOMS: atom_id res chain seq x y z
N MET A 1 1.38 -9.40 -3.86
CA MET A 1 0.39 -9.14 -2.78
C MET A 1 -0.38 -7.87 -3.13
N ARG A 2 -1.72 -7.95 -3.16
CA ARG A 2 -2.59 -6.79 -3.36
C ARG A 2 -3.06 -6.27 -2.01
N VAL A 3 -3.21 -4.95 -1.91
CA VAL A 3 -3.58 -4.26 -0.68
C VAL A 3 -4.50 -3.09 -0.95
N VAL A 4 -5.23 -2.65 0.07
CA VAL A 4 -5.89 -1.34 0.10
C VAL A 4 -5.44 -0.57 1.33
N ASN A 5 -5.53 0.76 1.27
CA ASN A 5 -5.38 1.61 2.45
C ASN A 5 -6.78 2.06 2.90
N PRO A 6 -7.34 1.53 3.99
CA PRO A 6 -8.68 1.90 4.46
C PRO A 6 -8.83 3.39 4.79
N ALA A 7 -7.73 4.05 5.17
CA ALA A 7 -7.72 5.49 5.45
C ALA A 7 -7.64 6.36 4.19
N ARG A 8 -7.39 5.75 3.02
CA ARG A 8 -7.24 6.40 1.71
C ARG A 8 -7.93 5.57 0.62
N PRO A 9 -9.25 5.36 0.70
CA PRO A 9 -9.98 4.54 -0.26
C PRO A 9 -9.86 5.08 -1.69
N GLU A 10 -9.63 6.39 -1.86
CA GLU A 10 -9.47 7.03 -3.16
C GLU A 10 -8.22 6.57 -3.93
N TRP A 11 -7.22 5.98 -3.26
CA TRP A 11 -6.02 5.46 -3.90
C TRP A 11 -6.29 4.21 -4.76
N GLY A 12 -7.40 3.50 -4.52
CA GLY A 12 -7.73 2.26 -5.21
C GLY A 12 -6.90 1.07 -4.71
N VAL A 13 -6.88 -0.02 -5.49
CA VAL A 13 -6.10 -1.21 -5.16
C VAL A 13 -4.62 -0.94 -5.39
N GLY A 14 -3.79 -1.35 -4.43
CA GLY A 14 -2.34 -1.28 -4.48
C GLY A 14 -1.70 -2.63 -4.72
N GLN A 15 -0.60 -2.65 -5.47
CA GLN A 15 0.29 -3.80 -5.58
C GLN A 15 1.60 -3.51 -4.83
N VAL A 16 1.94 -4.36 -3.86
CA VAL A 16 3.25 -4.30 -3.19
C VAL A 16 4.34 -4.69 -4.18
N GLN A 17 5.35 -3.83 -4.33
CA GLN A 17 6.49 -4.02 -5.22
C GLN A 17 7.76 -4.40 -4.47
N SER A 18 7.99 -3.84 -3.28
CA SER A 18 9.15 -4.16 -2.44
C SER A 18 8.87 -3.92 -0.97
N VAL A 19 9.63 -4.60 -0.11
CA VAL A 19 9.58 -4.48 1.35
C VAL A 19 10.99 -4.39 1.89
N LEU A 20 11.27 -3.36 2.71
CA LEU A 20 12.52 -3.20 3.45
C LEU A 20 12.20 -2.80 4.89
N GLY A 21 12.17 -3.80 5.78
CA GLY A 21 11.69 -3.60 7.15
C GLY A 21 10.24 -3.10 7.15
N SER A 22 9.99 -1.98 7.83
CA SER A 22 8.64 -1.35 7.84
C SER A 22 8.34 -0.50 6.61
N ARG A 23 9.30 -0.29 5.71
CA ARG A 23 9.11 0.51 4.49
C ARG A 23 8.64 -0.39 3.35
N VAL A 24 7.44 -0.15 2.85
CA VAL A 24 6.79 -0.94 1.80
C VAL A 24 6.53 -0.04 0.60
N THR A 25 7.04 -0.40 -0.57
CA THR A 25 6.71 0.32 -1.81
C THR A 25 5.47 -0.31 -2.41
N VAL A 26 4.43 0.48 -2.63
CA VAL A 26 3.16 0.04 -3.21
C VAL A 26 2.84 0.91 -4.42
N ASN A 27 2.43 0.31 -5.53
CA ASN A 27 1.88 1.04 -6.67
C ASN A 27 0.36 0.94 -6.63
N PHE A 28 -0.30 2.06 -6.35
CA PHE A 28 -1.75 2.19 -6.28
C PHE A 28 -2.33 2.65 -7.62
N GLU A 29 -3.51 2.14 -7.97
CA GLU A 29 -4.21 2.44 -9.24
C GLU A 29 -4.39 3.95 -9.49
N ASN A 30 -4.81 4.70 -8.47
CA ASN A 30 -5.19 6.11 -8.62
C ASN A 30 -4.21 7.10 -7.96
N ALA A 31 -3.22 6.60 -7.22
CA ALA A 31 -2.24 7.41 -6.50
C ALA A 31 -0.79 7.15 -6.94
N GLY A 32 -0.57 6.20 -7.86
CA GLY A 32 0.74 5.81 -8.36
C GLY A 32 1.62 5.16 -7.29
N LYS A 33 2.94 5.27 -7.45
CA LYS A 33 3.91 4.62 -6.58
C LYS A 33 4.15 5.42 -5.31
N LEU A 34 3.84 4.82 -4.16
CA LEU A 34 4.03 5.40 -2.84
C LEU A 34 4.92 4.52 -1.96
N LEU A 35 5.74 5.16 -1.14
CA LEU A 35 6.46 4.50 -0.05
C LEU A 35 5.64 4.60 1.24
N ILE A 36 5.21 3.46 1.76
CA ILE A 36 4.38 3.34 2.95
C ILE A 36 5.24 2.91 4.13
N ASN A 37 5.05 3.55 5.28
CA ASN A 37 5.60 3.07 6.54
C ASN A 37 4.55 2.20 7.25
N ALA A 38 4.67 0.87 7.11
CA ALA A 38 3.75 -0.11 7.65
C ALA A 38 3.75 -0.18 9.19
N ALA A 39 4.68 0.48 9.87
CA ALA A 39 4.64 0.66 11.32
C ALA A 39 3.63 1.73 11.77
N LEU A 40 3.18 2.59 10.85
CA LEU A 40 2.29 3.73 11.12
C LEU A 40 0.99 3.66 10.31
N VAL A 41 1.00 2.98 9.16
CA VAL A 41 -0.11 2.90 8.22
C VAL A 41 -0.52 1.44 8.07
N VAL A 42 -1.79 1.16 8.37
CA VAL A 42 -2.39 -0.16 8.16
C VAL A 42 -2.78 -0.30 6.68
N LEU A 43 -2.43 -1.45 6.10
CA LEU A 43 -2.87 -1.86 4.77
C LEU A 43 -3.61 -3.18 4.92
N ASP A 44 -4.81 -3.27 4.36
CA ASP A 44 -5.57 -4.51 4.35
C ASP A 44 -5.14 -5.33 3.12
N VAL A 45 -4.80 -6.59 3.35
CA VAL A 45 -4.40 -7.51 2.29
C VAL A 45 -5.66 -8.03 1.60
N LEU A 46 -5.69 -7.93 0.28
CA LEU A 46 -6.75 -8.51 -0.54
C LEU A 46 -6.42 -9.97 -0.89
N PRO A 47 -7.43 -10.84 -1.05
CA PRO A 47 -7.26 -12.22 -1.52
C PRO A 47 -6.65 -12.30 -2.93
#